data_AF-A0A7J3EM44-F1
#
_entry.id   AF-A0A7J3EM44-F1
#
_cell.length_a   1.000
_cell.length_b   1.000
_cell.length_c   1.000
_cell.angle_alpha   90.00
_cell.angle_beta   90.00
_cell.angle_gamma   90.00
#
_symmetry.space_group_name_H-M   'P 1'
#
loop_
_entity.id
_entity.type
_entity.pdbx_description
1 polymer ?
#
loop_
_entity_poly.entity_id
_entity_poly.type
_entity_poly.pdbx_seq_one_letter_code
_entity_poly.pdbx_strand_id
1 'polypeptide(L)'
;MIAQAGDLSRTALRIYVYLLESKDPKGVRDIARALNIPVSSVHYHLKRLEDLEIIGRRGDGYVVTKTIHLEGYVLLGRKLIPRLLIYSLFFLGVSLSQTYMILINKTVTSDKLLLMILCLIAFTLFLLEGLNMRSKLKSL
;
A
#
# COMPACT_ATOMS: atom_id res chain seq x y z
N MET A 1 22.16 -2.81 -5.93
CA MET A 1 21.06 -3.73 -6.31
C MET A 1 19.78 -3.23 -5.66
N ILE A 2 18.68 -3.07 -6.40
CA ILE A 2 17.39 -2.65 -5.84
C ILE A 2 16.69 -3.92 -5.36
N ALA A 3 16.56 -4.10 -4.04
CA ALA A 3 15.86 -5.24 -3.48
C ALA A 3 14.38 -5.20 -3.92
N GLN A 4 13.95 -6.22 -4.67
CA GLN A 4 12.57 -6.38 -5.10
C GLN A 4 11.79 -7.15 -4.03
N ALA A 5 10.52 -6.80 -3.83
CA ALA A 5 9.68 -7.45 -2.81
C ALA A 5 9.49 -8.97 -3.03
N GLY A 6 9.71 -9.47 -4.25
CA GLY A 6 9.63 -10.90 -4.59
C GLY A 6 10.67 -11.79 -3.90
N ASP A 7 11.80 -11.23 -3.44
CA ASP A 7 12.87 -11.98 -2.77
C ASP A 7 12.71 -12.10 -1.24
N LEU A 8 11.70 -11.44 -0.68
CA LEU A 8 11.43 -11.46 0.77
C LEU A 8 10.41 -12.54 1.12
N SER A 9 10.70 -13.29 2.18
CA SER A 9 9.71 -14.15 2.82
C SER A 9 8.53 -13.33 3.33
N ARG A 10 7.31 -13.91 3.28
CA ARG A 10 6.07 -13.33 3.83
C ARG A 10 6.28 -12.71 5.23
N THR A 11 7.00 -13.39 6.11
CA THR A 11 7.30 -12.92 7.47
C THR A 11 8.21 -11.69 7.49
N ALA A 12 9.22 -11.64 6.61
CA ALA A 12 10.12 -10.49 6.47
C ALA A 12 9.36 -9.27 5.93
N LEU A 13 8.43 -9.47 4.99
CA LEU A 13 7.58 -8.41 4.46
C LEU A 13 6.70 -7.80 5.55
N ARG A 14 6.06 -8.63 6.40
CA ARG A 14 5.26 -8.16 7.54
C ARG A 14 6.08 -7.32 8.52
N ILE A 15 7.29 -7.77 8.84
CA ILE A 15 8.22 -7.02 9.71
C ILE A 15 8.60 -5.68 9.07
N TYR A 16 8.92 -5.67 7.78
CA TYR A 16 9.23 -4.46 7.04
C TYR A 16 8.06 -3.47 7.04
N VAL A 17 6.83 -3.92 6.71
CA VAL A 17 5.63 -3.06 6.73
C VAL A 17 5.37 -2.50 8.13
N TYR A 18 5.50 -3.32 9.17
CA TYR A 18 5.34 -2.89 10.55
C TYR A 18 6.36 -1.81 10.95
N LEU A 19 7.63 -1.98 10.57
CA LEU A 19 8.67 -0.99 10.81
C LEU A 19 8.46 0.30 10.01
N LEU A 20 7.95 0.20 8.77
CA LEU A 20 7.65 1.34 7.91
C LEU A 20 6.50 2.19 8.45
N GLU A 21 5.46 1.54 8.99
CA GLU A 21 4.30 2.21 9.59
C GLU A 21 4.58 2.75 11.01
N SER A 22 5.61 2.23 11.68
CA SER A 22 6.03 2.68 13.02
C SER A 22 6.76 4.02 12.96
N LYS A 23 6.36 4.97 13.83
CA LYS A 23 7.07 6.27 13.97
C LYS A 23 8.39 6.15 14.74
N ASP A 24 8.46 5.21 15.67
CA ASP A 24 9.58 5.05 16.60
C ASP A 24 10.39 3.80 16.27
N PRO A 25 11.71 3.78 16.56
CA PRO A 25 12.52 2.58 16.45
C PRO A 25 11.91 1.46 17.29
N LYS A 26 11.66 0.30 16.68
CA LYS A 26 11.10 -0.86 17.40
C LYS A 26 12.17 -1.90 17.67
N GLY A 27 12.20 -2.41 18.90
CA GLY A 27 13.08 -3.51 19.28
C GLY A 27 12.53 -4.86 18.81
N VAL A 28 13.39 -5.87 18.82
CA VAL A 28 13.04 -7.25 18.41
C VAL A 28 11.84 -7.79 19.20
N ARG A 29 11.78 -7.49 20.51
CA ARG A 29 10.68 -7.91 21.39
C ARG A 29 9.35 -7.22 21.07
N ASP A 30 9.40 -5.96 20.67
CA ASP A 30 8.19 -5.20 20.30
C ASP A 30 7.60 -5.74 19.01
N ILE A 31 8.47 -6.00 18.02
CA ILE A 31 8.09 -6.58 16.73
C ILE A 31 7.49 -7.98 16.92
N ALA A 32 8.14 -8.82 17.73
CA ALA A 32 7.66 -10.17 18.05
C ALA A 32 6.27 -10.14 18.70
N ARG A 33 6.04 -9.22 19.65
CA ARG A 33 4.73 -9.03 20.30
C ARG A 33 3.67 -8.50 19.35
N ALA A 34 4.00 -7.51 18.53
CA ALA A 34 3.04 -6.86 17.64
C ALA A 34 2.57 -7.78 16.49
N LEU A 35 3.48 -8.59 15.96
CA LEU A 35 3.18 -9.49 14.83
C LEU A 35 2.85 -10.92 15.27
N ASN A 36 2.97 -11.23 16.56
CA ASN A 36 2.77 -12.57 17.14
C ASN A 36 3.68 -13.63 16.48
N ILE A 37 4.98 -13.29 16.36
CA ILE A 37 6.02 -14.11 15.72
C ILE A 37 7.07 -14.51 16.77
N PRO A 38 7.64 -15.73 16.72
CA PRO A 38 8.74 -16.12 17.60
C PRO A 38 9.94 -15.16 17.49
N VAL A 39 10.51 -14.80 18.63
CA VAL A 39 11.67 -13.88 18.72
C VAL A 39 12.84 -14.36 17.86
N SER A 40 13.08 -15.68 17.79
CA SER A 40 14.11 -16.30 16.97
C SER A 40 13.90 -16.05 15.48
N SER A 41 12.67 -16.20 14.99
CA SER A 41 12.30 -15.92 13.60
C SER A 41 12.41 -14.44 13.27
N VAL A 42 11.99 -13.57 14.19
CA VAL A 42 12.14 -12.11 14.04
C VAL A 42 13.62 -11.75 13.88
N HIS A 43 14.51 -12.31 14.69
CA HIS A 43 15.95 -12.05 14.61
C HIS A 43 16.55 -12.46 13.27
N TYR A 44 16.18 -13.65 12.77
CA TYR A 44 16.63 -14.14 11.47
C TYR A 44 16.16 -13.24 10.32
N HIS A 45 14.88 -12.84 10.32
CA HIS A 45 14.34 -11.99 9.28
C HIS A 45 14.86 -10.55 9.37
N LEU A 46 15.09 -10.02 10.57
CA LEU A 46 15.71 -8.71 10.74
C LEU A 46 17.13 -8.68 10.20
N LYS A 47 17.93 -9.69 10.54
CA LYS A 47 19.31 -9.79 10.04
C LYS A 47 19.32 -9.81 8.51
N ARG A 48 18.44 -10.61 7.89
CA ARG A 48 18.30 -10.65 6.43
C ARG A 48 17.84 -9.30 5.82
N LEU A 49 16.96 -8.56 6.50
CA LEU A 49 16.54 -7.23 6.05
C LEU A 49 17.67 -6.18 6.18
N GLU A 50 18.52 -6.32 7.19
CA GLU A 50 19.70 -5.49 7.43
C GLU A 50 20.81 -5.79 6.41
N ASP A 51 21.05 -7.07 6.10
CA ASP A 51 21.97 -7.53 5.06
C ASP A 51 21.59 -6.99 3.67
N LEU A 52 20.30 -6.76 3.43
CA LEU A 52 19.76 -6.16 2.21
C LEU A 52 19.77 -4.62 2.22
N GLU A 53 20.29 -4.00 3.29
CA GLU A 53 20.29 -2.55 3.55
C GLU A 53 18.89 -1.90 3.54
N ILE A 54 17.84 -2.70 3.73
CA ILE A 54 16.45 -2.22 3.72
C ILE A 54 16.13 -1.52 5.04
N ILE A 55 16.62 -2.09 6.14
CA ILE A 55 16.47 -1.56 7.50
C ILE A 55 17.84 -1.19 8.08
N GLY A 56 17.85 -0.25 9.03
CA GLY A 56 19.04 0.14 9.77
C GLY A 56 18.73 0.27 11.26
N ARG A 57 19.76 0.13 12.09
CA ARG A 57 19.65 0.27 13.54
C ARG A 57 19.74 1.73 13.94
N ARG A 58 18.80 2.22 14.77
CA ARG A 58 18.82 3.58 15.33
C ARG A 58 18.52 3.52 16.82
N GLY A 59 19.55 3.75 17.63
CA GLY A 59 19.49 3.54 19.08
C GLY A 59 19.22 2.07 19.41
N ASP A 60 18.25 1.81 20.29
CA ASP A 60 17.90 0.47 20.76
C ASP A 60 16.93 -0.30 19.83
N GLY A 61 16.53 0.32 18.71
CA GLY A 61 15.55 -0.25 17.78
C GLY A 61 15.99 -0.21 16.32
N TYR A 62 15.08 -0.67 15.47
CA TYR A 62 15.27 -0.71 14.02
C TYR A 62 14.32 0.26 13.31
N VAL A 63 14.80 0.85 12.22
CA VAL A 63 14.09 1.79 11.35
C VAL A 63 14.31 1.43 9.89
N VAL A 64 13.35 1.75 9.02
CA VAL A 64 13.48 1.55 7.57
C VAL A 64 14.42 2.62 7.00
N THR A 65 15.47 2.20 6.30
CA THR A 65 16.48 3.09 5.69
C THR A 65 16.28 3.23 4.20
N LYS A 66 15.95 2.12 3.51
CA LYS A 66 15.62 2.12 2.08
C LYS A 66 14.19 1.65 1.86
N THR A 67 13.47 2.37 1.01
CA THR A 67 12.13 1.98 0.57
C THR A 67 12.23 1.01 -0.61
N ILE A 68 11.82 -0.24 -0.38
CA ILE A 68 11.65 -1.21 -1.46
C ILE A 68 10.42 -0.85 -2.29
N HIS A 69 10.53 -1.00 -3.62
CA HIS A 69 9.35 -0.94 -4.49
C HIS A 69 8.59 -2.26 -4.33
N LEU A 70 7.41 -2.19 -3.70
CA LEU A 70 6.46 -3.28 -3.72
C LEU A 70 5.66 -3.20 -5.02
N GLU A 71 5.76 -4.21 -5.88
CA GLU A 71 4.94 -4.30 -7.10
C GLU A 71 3.45 -4.18 -6.75
N GLY A 72 2.74 -3.27 -7.44
CA GLY A 72 1.32 -3.00 -7.21
C GLY A 72 1.00 -2.02 -6.07
N TYR A 73 1.99 -1.59 -5.28
CA TYR A 73 1.81 -0.60 -4.22
C TYR A 73 2.66 0.65 -4.46
N VAL A 74 2.05 1.81 -4.28
CA VAL A 74 2.72 3.09 -4.31
C VAL A 74 2.89 3.55 -2.87
N LEU A 75 4.13 3.88 -2.49
CA LEU A 75 4.41 4.48 -1.19
C LEU A 75 3.92 5.93 -1.21
N LEU A 76 2.85 6.23 -0.48
CA LEU A 76 2.39 7.61 -0.28
C LEU A 76 2.81 8.05 1.13
N GLY A 77 3.98 8.68 1.22
CA GLY A 77 4.61 9.09 2.48
C GLY A 77 5.09 7.87 3.28
N ARG A 78 4.28 7.42 4.26
CA ARG A 78 4.57 6.28 5.15
C ARG A 78 3.55 5.13 5.05
N LYS A 79 2.54 5.26 4.19
CA LYS A 79 1.51 4.22 3.99
C LYS A 79 1.64 3.59 2.62
N LEU A 80 1.52 2.27 2.56
CA LEU A 80 1.42 1.51 1.32
C LEU A 80 0.00 1.63 0.77
N ILE A 81 -0.15 2.33 -0.35
CA ILE A 81 -1.43 2.48 -1.03
C ILE A 81 -1.38 1.61 -2.29
N PRO A 82 -2.31 0.65 -2.46
CA PRO A 82 -2.43 -0.08 -3.72
C PRO A 82 -2.60 0.91 -4.88
N ARG A 83 -1.85 0.73 -5.96
CA ARG A 83 -1.90 1.58 -7.16
C ARG A 83 -3.33 1.73 -7.71
N LEU A 84 -4.14 0.68 -7.56
CA LEU A 84 -5.56 0.66 -7.94
C LEU A 84 -6.39 1.76 -7.25
N LEU A 85 -6.07 2.14 -6.02
CA LEU A 85 -6.79 3.23 -5.33
C LEU A 85 -6.42 4.62 -5.86
N ILE A 86 -5.24 4.77 -6.43
CA ILE A 86 -4.87 6.02 -7.11
C ILE A 86 -5.68 6.14 -8.40
N TYR A 87 -5.86 5.03 -9.13
CA TYR A 87 -6.71 4.99 -10.32
C TYR A 87 -8.19 5.22 -10.00
N SER A 88 -8.71 4.65 -8.91
CA SER A 88 -10.09 4.93 -8.51
C SER A 88 -10.30 6.41 -8.20
N LEU A 89 -9.33 7.09 -7.57
CA LEU A 89 -9.42 8.53 -7.32
C LEU A 89 -9.43 9.36 -8.61
N PHE A 90 -8.65 8.94 -9.61
CA PHE A 90 -8.66 9.55 -10.95
C PHE A 90 -10.03 9.41 -11.62
N PHE A 91 -10.59 8.19 -11.65
CA PHE A 91 -11.93 7.95 -12.20
C PHE A 91 -13.04 8.67 -11.44
N LEU A 92 -12.91 8.82 -10.13
CA LEU A 92 -13.82 9.62 -9.31
C LEU A 92 -13.79 11.08 -9.76
N GLY A 93 -12.61 11.65 -9.99
CA GLY A 93 -12.45 13.00 -10.53
C GLY A 93 -13.12 13.18 -11.90
N VAL A 94 -12.94 12.21 -12.80
CA VAL A 94 -13.60 12.22 -14.12
C VAL A 94 -15.12 12.18 -13.98
N SER A 95 -15.65 11.29 -13.13
CA SER A 95 -17.10 11.22 -12.85
C SER A 95 -17.64 12.53 -12.29
N LEU A 96 -16.95 13.15 -11.32
CA LEU A 96 -17.34 14.45 -10.76
C LEU A 96 -17.34 15.57 -11.81
N SER A 97 -16.29 15.64 -12.62
CA SER A 97 -16.19 16.62 -13.72
C SER A 97 -17.36 16.47 -14.69
N GLN A 98 -17.75 15.24 -14.99
CA GLN A 98 -18.85 14.96 -15.90
C GLN A 98 -20.21 15.32 -15.28
N THR A 99 -20.44 15.00 -14.00
CA THR A 99 -21.63 15.43 -13.27
C THR A 99 -21.74 16.96 -13.22
N TYR A 100 -20.61 17.65 -13.00
CA TYR A 100 -20.55 19.11 -13.00
C TYR A 100 -20.90 19.71 -14.37
N MET A 101 -20.36 19.15 -15.46
CA MET A 101 -20.68 19.56 -16.84
C MET A 101 -22.16 19.36 -17.21
N ILE A 102 -22.78 18.28 -16.73
CA ILE A 102 -24.22 18.03 -16.93
C ILE A 102 -25.06 19.07 -16.17
N LEU A 103 -24.65 19.44 -14.96
CA LEU A 103 -25.37 20.40 -14.13
C LEU A 103 -25.40 21.80 -14.76
N ILE A 104 -24.29 22.26 -15.34
CA ILE A 104 -24.20 23.57 -16.02
C ILE A 104 -25.01 23.57 -17.30
N ASN A 105 -24.80 22.56 -18.15
CA ASN A 105 -25.36 22.59 -19.50
C ASN A 105 -26.82 22.09 -19.56
N LYS A 106 -27.35 21.48 -18.48
CA LYS A 106 -28.67 20.82 -18.37
C LYS A 106 -29.05 19.89 -19.53
N THR A 107 -28.07 19.54 -20.38
CA THR A 107 -28.24 18.71 -21.56
C THR A 107 -27.70 17.33 -21.26
N VAL A 108 -28.63 16.40 -21.03
CA VAL A 108 -28.34 14.99 -20.87
C VAL A 108 -28.42 14.35 -22.25
N THR A 109 -27.27 14.18 -22.89
CA THR A 109 -27.14 13.45 -24.15
C THR A 109 -26.84 11.99 -23.85
N SER A 110 -27.31 11.06 -24.70
CA SER A 110 -27.10 9.62 -24.54
C SER A 110 -25.62 9.24 -24.39
N ASP A 111 -24.73 9.95 -25.09
CA ASP A 111 -23.27 9.80 -24.99
C ASP A 111 -22.74 10.08 -23.56
N LYS A 112 -23.16 11.20 -22.96
CA LYS A 112 -22.76 11.59 -21.60
C LYS A 112 -23.27 10.59 -20.54
N LEU A 113 -24.46 10.02 -20.74
CA LEU A 113 -25.00 8.98 -19.87
C LEU A 113 -24.18 7.69 -19.94
N LEU A 114 -23.80 7.26 -21.15
CA LEU A 114 -22.99 6.07 -21.35
C LEU A 114 -21.61 6.21 -20.69
N LEU A 115 -20.94 7.35 -20.91
CA LEU A 115 -19.65 7.63 -20.28
C LEU A 115 -19.75 7.68 -18.75
N MET A 116 -20.88 8.18 -18.21
CA MET A 116 -21.11 8.23 -16.76
C MET A 116 -21.20 6.83 -16.17
N ILE A 117 -22.01 5.97 -16.79
CA ILE A 117 -22.19 4.58 -16.33
C ILE A 117 -20.87 3.83 -16.41
N LEU A 118 -20.11 3.98 -17.50
CA LEU A 118 -18.83 3.31 -17.68
C LEU A 118 -17.79 3.75 -16.64
N CYS A 119 -17.69 5.05 -16.35
CA CYS A 119 -16.82 5.56 -15.29
C CYS A 119 -17.25 5.09 -13.90
N LEU A 120 -18.55 4.97 -13.63
CA LEU A 120 -19.08 4.50 -12.34
C LEU A 120 -18.77 3.01 -12.13
N ILE A 121 -18.91 2.19 -13.17
CA ILE A 121 -18.54 0.76 -13.15
C ILE A 121 -17.04 0.61 -12.94
N ALA A 122 -16.21 1.34 -13.71
CA ALA A 122 -14.76 1.31 -13.57
C ALA A 122 -14.33 1.74 -12.17
N PHE A 123 -14.89 2.84 -11.65
CA PHE A 123 -14.63 3.31 -10.28
C PHE A 123 -14.95 2.24 -9.24
N THR A 124 -16.12 1.61 -9.35
CA THR A 124 -16.56 0.58 -8.40
C THR A 124 -15.65 -0.65 -8.43
N LEU A 125 -15.27 -1.12 -9.62
CA LEU A 125 -14.33 -2.23 -9.78
C LEU A 125 -12.96 -1.90 -9.18
N PHE A 126 -12.37 -0.77 -9.55
CA PHE A 126 -11.06 -0.36 -9.03
C PHE A 126 -11.08 -0.10 -7.53
N LEU A 127 -12.19 0.41 -6.98
CA LEU A 127 -12.34 0.63 -5.55
C LEU A 127 -12.42 -0.70 -4.80
N LEU A 128 -13.25 -1.65 -5.26
CA LEU A 128 -13.38 -2.97 -4.63
C LEU A 128 -12.07 -3.75 -4.69
N GLU A 129 -11.44 -3.80 -5.86
CA GLU A 129 -10.17 -4.48 -6.07
C GLU A 129 -9.04 -3.81 -5.27
N GLY A 130 -9.03 -2.47 -5.23
CA GLY A 130 -8.10 -1.70 -4.41
C GLY A 130 -8.27 -1.92 -2.90
N LEU A 131 -9.50 -2.01 -2.41
CA LEU A 131 -9.79 -2.33 -1.01
C LEU A 131 -9.42 -3.78 -0.67
N ASN A 132 -9.72 -4.73 -1.55
CA ASN A 132 -9.35 -6.14 -1.35
C ASN A 132 -7.82 -6.34 -1.39
N MET A 133 -7.10 -5.53 -2.16
CA MET A 133 -5.63 -5.56 -2.14
C MET A 133 -5.05 -4.98 -0.84
N ARG A 134 -5.76 -4.07 -0.16
CA ARG A 134 -5.41 -3.65 1.21
C ARG A 134 -5.68 -4.75 2.24
N SER A 135 -6.75 -5.53 2.09
CA SER A 135 -7.07 -6.63 3.03
C SER A 135 -6.07 -7.76 2.93
N LYS A 136 -5.61 -8.11 1.72
CA LYS A 136 -4.56 -9.12 1.51
C LYS A 136 -3.25 -8.78 2.21
N LEU A 137 -2.86 -7.50 2.26
CA LEU A 137 -1.64 -7.07 2.96
C LEU A 137 -1.77 -7.21 4.49
N LYS A 138 -3.01 -7.13 5.02
CA LYS A 138 -3.31 -7.25 6.45
C LYS A 138 -3.51 -8.71 6.89
N SER A 139 -3.95 -9.58 5.97
CA SER A 139 -4.03 -11.04 6.15
C SER A 139 -2.76 -11.78 5.69
N LEU A 140 -1.71 -11.03 5.33
CA LEU A 140 -0.40 -11.56 4.97
C LEU A 140 0.45 -11.79 6.21
#